data_AF-A0A970XY94-F1
#
_entry.id   AF-A0A970XY94-F1
#
_cell.length_a   1.000
_cell.length_b   1.000
_cell.length_c   1.000
_cell.angle_alpha   90.00
_cell.angle_beta   90.00
_cell.angle_gamma   90.00
#
_symmetry.space_group_name_H-M   'P 1'
#
loop_
_entity.id
_entity.type
_entity.pdbx_description
1 polymer ?
#
loop_
_entity_poly.entity_id
_entity_poly.type
_entity_poly.pdbx_seq_one_letter_code
_entity_poly.pdbx_strand_id
1 'polypeptide(L)'
;KALSEISRVLKPGGYVVYAEVIYPEGISEMDKVSRFSFGLESIDIDEVQDFFDTNGFEEIHSLLEKSLVCQNYEAVYKKSA
;
A
#
# COMPACT_ATOMS: atom_id res chain seq x y z
N LYS A 1 9.45 1.71 -5.61
CA LYS A 1 9.88 3.03 -6.16
C LYS A 1 9.07 4.20 -5.59
N ALA A 2 7.73 4.14 -5.57
CA ALA A 2 6.94 5.22 -4.96
C ALA A 2 7.18 5.36 -3.45
N LEU A 3 7.13 4.24 -2.71
CA LEU A 3 7.40 4.21 -1.26
C LEU A 3 8.79 4.76 -0.89
N SER A 4 9.83 4.40 -1.65
CA SER A 4 11.18 4.93 -1.45
C SER A 4 11.26 6.46 -1.67
N GLU A 5 10.55 7.00 -2.65
CA GLU A 5 10.49 8.45 -2.86
C GLU A 5 9.73 9.16 -1.74
N ILE A 6 8.63 8.57 -1.25
CA ILE A 6 7.89 9.08 -0.08
C ILE A 6 8.82 9.15 1.12
N SER A 7 9.56 8.06 1.41
CA SER A 7 10.55 8.03 2.49
C SER A 7 11.62 9.12 2.33
N ARG A 8 12.11 9.35 1.11
CA ARG A 8 13.13 10.37 0.82
C ARG A 8 12.63 11.80 1.06
N VAL A 9 11.42 12.13 0.63
CA VAL A 9 10.91 13.51 0.67
C VAL A 9 10.26 13.88 1.99
N LEU A 10 9.71 12.89 2.71
CA LEU A 10 9.04 13.14 3.98
C LEU A 10 10.06 13.46 5.06
N LYS A 11 9.84 14.59 5.75
CA LYS A 11 10.68 15.01 6.88
C LYS A 11 10.36 14.19 8.14
N PRO A 12 11.29 14.11 9.09
CA PRO A 12 11.02 13.48 10.39
C PRO A 12 9.82 14.15 11.07
N GLY A 13 8.95 13.34 11.67
CA GLY A 13 7.67 13.75 12.24
C GLY A 13 6.53 13.92 11.22
N GLY A 14 6.81 13.79 9.91
CA GLY A 14 5.79 13.79 8.87
C GLY A 14 4.96 12.51 8.87
N TYR A 15 3.73 12.61 8.36
CA TYR A 15 2.79 11.49 8.28
C TYR A 15 2.58 11.05 6.83
N VAL A 16 2.43 9.74 6.66
CA VAL A 16 1.94 9.12 5.42
C VAL A 16 0.58 8.54 5.72
N VAL A 17 -0.42 8.95 4.95
CA VAL A 17 -1.72 8.28 4.91
C VAL A 17 -1.72 7.41 3.68
N TYR A 18 -1.89 6.11 3.87
CA TYR A 18 -1.89 5.12 2.82
C TYR A 18 -3.26 4.46 2.78
N ALA A 19 -3.86 4.36 1.59
CA ALA A 19 -5.15 3.72 1.38
C ALA A 19 -5.12 3.03 0.01
N GLU A 20 -5.50 1.76 -0.03
CA GLU A 20 -5.36 0.92 -1.21
C GLU A 20 -6.48 -0.12 -1.31
N VAL A 21 -6.89 -0.43 -2.55
CA VAL A 21 -7.80 -1.54 -2.84
C VAL A 21 -6.99 -2.69 -3.42
N ILE A 22 -6.84 -3.75 -2.64
CA ILE A 22 -6.02 -4.91 -2.98
C ILE A 22 -6.90 -5.96 -3.65
N TYR A 23 -6.65 -6.21 -4.92
CA TYR A 23 -7.30 -7.27 -5.68
C TYR A 23 -6.51 -8.58 -5.60
N PRO A 24 -7.19 -9.74 -5.53
CA PRO A 24 -6.57 -11.03 -5.73
C PRO A 24 -5.83 -11.10 -7.08
N GLU A 25 -4.71 -11.83 -7.11
CA GLU A 25 -3.86 -12.00 -8.30
C GLU A 25 -4.66 -12.34 -9.57
N GLY A 26 -5.65 -13.24 -9.46
CA GLY A 26 -6.49 -13.62 -10.60
C GLY A 26 -7.27 -12.46 -11.22
N ILE A 27 -7.71 -11.47 -10.42
CA ILE A 27 -8.40 -10.28 -10.93
C ILE A 27 -7.40 -9.34 -11.62
N SER A 28 -6.21 -9.15 -11.05
CA SER A 28 -5.14 -8.35 -11.67
C SER A 28 -4.67 -8.96 -12.99
N GLU A 29 -4.57 -10.29 -13.09
CA GLU A 29 -4.24 -10.97 -14.35
C GLU A 29 -5.35 -10.84 -15.39
N MET A 30 -6.62 -10.90 -14.97
CA MET A 30 -7.76 -10.63 -15.85
C MET A 30 -7.74 -9.19 -16.40
N ASP A 31 -7.32 -8.21 -15.59
CA ASP A 31 -7.17 -6.82 -16.01
C ASP A 31 -6.11 -6.67 -17.12
N LYS A 32 -4.94 -7.29 -16.93
CA LYS A 32 -3.81 -7.22 -17.89
C LYS A 32 -4.17 -7.75 -19.28
N VAL A 33 -5.04 -8.76 -19.36
CA VAL A 33 -5.49 -9.34 -20.64
C VAL A 33 -6.77 -8.69 -21.19
N SER A 34 -7.38 -7.79 -20.43
CA SER A 34 -8.59 -7.07 -20.84
C SER A 34 -8.27 -5.97 -21.85
N ARG A 35 -9.15 -5.79 -22.84
CA ARG A 35 -9.07 -4.66 -23.80
C ARG A 35 -9.30 -3.30 -23.14
N PHE A 36 -9.79 -3.28 -21.91
CA PHE A 36 -10.12 -2.07 -21.15
C PHE A 36 -9.19 -1.83 -19.94
N SER A 37 -8.05 -2.54 -19.86
CA SER A 37 -7.13 -2.58 -18.70
C SER A 37 -7.10 -1.29 -17.87
N PHE A 38 -7.33 -1.45 -16.58
CA PHE A 38 -7.42 -0.39 -15.58
C PHE A 38 -6.12 -0.21 -14.79
N GLY A 39 -5.09 -1.00 -15.09
CA GLY A 39 -3.78 -0.94 -14.42
C GLY A 39 -3.81 -1.55 -13.03
N LEU A 40 -4.60 -2.61 -12.84
CA LEU A 40 -4.64 -3.31 -11.56
C LEU A 40 -3.37 -4.13 -11.37
N GLU A 41 -2.64 -3.83 -10.29
CA GLU A 41 -1.46 -4.58 -9.90
C GLU A 41 -1.77 -5.37 -8.62
N SER A 42 -1.18 -6.56 -8.51
CA SER A 42 -1.20 -7.30 -7.25
C SER A 42 -0.32 -6.58 -6.25
N ILE A 43 -0.86 -6.30 -5.07
CA ILE A 43 -0.13 -5.64 -3.98
C ILE A 43 -0.02 -6.64 -2.84
N ASP A 44 1.21 -6.88 -2.40
CA ASP A 44 1.48 -7.61 -1.18
C ASP A 44 1.55 -6.63 -0.02
N ILE A 45 0.62 -6.74 0.92
CA ILE A 45 0.55 -5.82 2.05
C ILE A 45 1.70 -6.04 3.03
N ASP A 46 2.20 -7.26 3.13
CA ASP A 46 3.29 -7.60 4.03
C ASP A 46 4.59 -6.92 3.54
N GLU A 47 4.81 -6.82 2.23
CA GLU A 47 5.91 -6.05 1.65
C GLU A 47 5.80 -4.54 1.91
N VAL A 48 4.58 -3.99 1.90
CA VAL A 48 4.34 -2.58 2.20
C VAL A 48 4.63 -2.29 3.67
N GLN A 49 4.16 -3.15 4.58
CA GLN A 49 4.40 -3.02 6.01
C GLN A 49 5.90 -3.15 6.34
N ASP A 50 6.57 -4.18 5.80
CA ASP A 50 8.02 -4.37 5.97
C ASP A 50 8.83 -3.16 5.45
N PHE A 51 8.41 -2.54 4.34
CA PHE A 51 9.03 -1.31 3.87
C PHE A 51 8.95 -0.20 4.93
N PHE A 52 7.79 0.06 5.51
CA PHE A 52 7.64 1.13 6.50
C PHE A 52 8.43 0.85 7.78
N ASP A 53 8.36 -0.39 8.29
CA ASP A 53 9.07 -0.83 9.48
C ASP A 53 10.59 -0.70 9.33
N THR A 54 11.14 -1.13 8.20
CA THR A 54 12.58 -1.09 7.92
C THR A 54 13.11 0.31 7.62
N ASN A 55 12.23 1.26 7.27
CA ASN A 55 12.60 2.63 6.89
C ASN A 55 12.31 3.68 7.98
N GLY A 56 12.14 3.25 9.23
CA GLY A 56 12.02 4.15 10.38
C GLY A 56 10.69 4.89 10.45
N PHE A 57 9.63 4.22 10.01
CA PHE A 57 8.25 4.66 10.25
C PHE A 57 7.65 3.92 11.45
N GLU A 58 6.85 4.65 12.21
CA GLU A 58 6.00 4.13 13.27
C GLU A 58 4.58 4.00 12.74
N GLU A 59 3.99 2.81 12.83
CA GLU A 59 2.58 2.63 12.56
C GLU A 59 1.74 3.28 13.67
N ILE A 60 0.86 4.20 13.29
CA ILE A 60 -0.10 4.85 14.18
C ILE A 60 -1.44 4.12 14.13
N HIS A 61 -1.81 3.65 12.94
CA HIS A 61 -3.05 2.94 12.68
C HIS A 61 -2.91 2.08 11.43
N SER A 62 -3.54 0.91 11.45
CA SER A 62 -3.83 0.13 10.26
C SER A 62 -5.21 -0.53 10.40
N LEU A 63 -5.89 -0.70 9.27
CA LEU A 63 -7.13 -1.44 9.15
C LEU A 63 -7.15 -2.15 7.80
N LEU A 64 -7.45 -3.45 7.85
CA LEU A 64 -7.65 -4.29 6.68
C LEU A 64 -9.08 -4.82 6.68
N GLU A 65 -9.93 -4.27 5.83
CA GLU A 65 -11.30 -4.71 5.65
C GLU A 65 -11.41 -5.64 4.45
N LYS A 66 -11.99 -6.82 4.65
CA LYS A 66 -12.24 -7.77 3.55
C LYS A 66 -13.60 -7.51 2.93
N SER A 67 -13.62 -7.34 1.62
CA SER A 67 -14.83 -7.35 0.80
C SER A 67 -14.96 -8.68 0.06
N LEU A 68 -16.05 -8.83 -0.72
CA LEU A 68 -16.34 -10.06 -1.47
C LEU A 68 -15.31 -10.34 -2.57
N VAL A 69 -14.71 -9.29 -3.16
CA VAL A 69 -13.84 -9.39 -4.35
C VAL A 69 -12.47 -8.73 -4.17
N CYS A 70 -12.26 -8.00 -3.08
CA CYS A 70 -11.04 -7.26 -2.80
C CYS A 70 -10.87 -7.07 -1.29
N GLN A 71 -9.75 -6.49 -0.89
CA GLN A 71 -9.50 -6.03 0.46
C GLN A 71 -9.23 -4.52 0.41
N ASN A 72 -9.76 -3.77 1.37
CA ASN A 72 -9.45 -2.37 1.53
C ASN A 72 -8.44 -2.26 2.66
N TYR A 73 -7.27 -1.72 2.37
CA TYR A 73 -6.27 -1.43 3.37
C TYR A 73 -6.16 0.07 3.57
N GLU A 74 -6.20 0.51 4.82
CA GLU A 74 -5.87 1.88 5.20
C GLU A 74 -4.90 1.88 6.37
N ALA A 75 -3.96 2.82 6.34
CA ALA A 75 -2.96 2.96 7.39
C ALA A 75 -2.44 4.40 7.50
N VAL A 76 -1.99 4.73 8.70
CA VAL A 76 -1.29 5.98 9.01
C VAL A 76 0.05 5.63 9.61
N TYR A 77 1.10 6.11 8.95
CA TYR A 77 2.47 5.97 9.41
C TYR A 77 3.05 7.33 9.75
N LYS A 78 3.90 7.39 10.77
CA LYS A 78 4.66 8.58 11.12
C LYS A 78 6.14 8.29 10.95
N LYS A 79 6.86 9.15 10.24
CA LYS A 79 8.32 9.02 10.12
C LYS A 79 8.98 9.41 11.45
N SER A 80 9.65 8.45 12.10
CA SER A 80 10.23 8.65 13.43
C SER A 80 11.50 9.49 13.40
N ALA A 81 12.36 9.30 12.39
CA ALA A 81 13.67 9.96 12.25
C ALA A 81 14.03 10.32 10.82
#